data_AF-A0A533XLN0-F1
#
_entry.id   AF-A0A533XLN0-F1
#
_cell.length_a   1.000
_cell.length_b   1.000
_cell.length_c   1.000
_cell.angle_alpha   90.00
_cell.angle_beta   90.00
_cell.angle_gamma   90.00
#
_symmetry.space_group_name_H-M   'P 1'
#
loop_
_entity.id
_entity.type
_entity.pdbx_description
1 polymer ?
#
loop_
_entity_poly.entity_id
_entity_poly.type
_entity_poly.pdbx_seq_one_letter_code
_entity_poly.pdbx_strand_id
1 'polypeptide(L)'
;STLKAIGGLEVLGEYLVEDYEMGRRILKTGKKSAIVFHLIDTIVDLKTVRQWWTHQVYWDQNIWFVEPASFFGTIVTRAIPFALLFAGLRLDLLGLMVLGGAVLVRLATAAAILGWGFQDREGVRSLALLPIRDVAGLV
;
A
#
# COMPACT_ATOMS: atom_id res chain seq x y z
N SER A 1 -7.44 26.98 18.60
CA SER A 1 -7.80 26.02 17.52
C SER A 1 -7.21 24.65 17.85
N THR A 2 -7.69 23.57 17.22
CA THR A 2 -7.12 22.22 17.37
C THR A 2 -5.62 22.21 17.07
N LEU A 3 -5.19 22.93 16.03
CA LEU A 3 -3.78 23.06 15.66
C LEU A 3 -2.90 23.64 16.79
N LYS A 4 -3.37 24.69 17.47
CA LYS A 4 -2.65 25.27 18.62
C LYS A 4 -2.57 24.28 19.79
N ALA A 5 -3.59 23.45 19.99
CA ALA A 5 -3.63 22.46 21.06
C ALA A 5 -2.64 21.28 20.85
N ILE A 6 -2.21 21.03 19.60
CA ILE A 6 -1.22 20.00 19.27
C ILE A 6 0.21 20.56 19.07
N GLY A 7 0.40 21.86 19.31
CA GLY A 7 1.72 22.53 19.26
C GLY A 7 2.02 23.33 17.99
N GLY A 8 1.09 23.43 17.03
CA GLY A 8 1.32 24.10 15.74
C GLY A 8 1.91 23.17 14.67
N LEU A 9 2.17 23.70 13.48
CA LEU A 9 2.76 22.93 12.36
C LEU A 9 4.28 22.81 12.46
N GLU A 10 4.96 23.81 13.02
CA GLU A 10 6.42 23.87 13.09
C GLU A 10 7.02 22.64 13.79
N VAL A 11 6.41 22.23 14.91
CA VAL A 11 6.81 21.04 15.69
C VAL A 11 6.56 19.71 14.97
N LEU A 12 5.80 19.69 13.87
CA LEU A 12 5.59 18.48 13.07
C LEU A 12 6.70 18.27 12.04
N GLY A 13 7.43 19.32 11.65
CA GLY A 13 8.53 19.24 10.71
C GLY A 13 9.72 18.40 11.20
N GLU A 14 9.75 18.05 12.48
CA GLU A 14 10.73 17.13 13.07
C GLU A 14 10.38 15.64 12.84
N TYR A 15 9.18 15.35 12.31
CA TYR A 15 8.70 13.98 12.09
C TYR A 15 8.73 13.63 10.60
N LEU A 16 9.22 12.42 10.30
CA LEU A 16 9.20 11.89 8.93
C LEU A 16 7.77 11.75 8.38
N VAL A 17 6.83 11.38 9.25
CA VAL A 17 5.42 11.14 8.91
C VAL A 17 4.55 12.11 9.71
N GLU A 18 4.51 13.35 9.24
CA GLU A 18 3.88 14.49 9.91
C GLU A 18 2.36 14.34 10.09
N ASP A 19 1.68 13.73 9.11
CA ASP A 19 0.24 13.51 9.09
C ASP A 19 -0.20 12.46 10.13
N TYR A 20 0.58 11.38 10.26
CA TYR A 20 0.40 10.40 11.32
C TYR A 20 0.57 11.03 12.70
N GLU A 21 1.64 11.81 12.91
CA GLU A 21 1.89 12.45 14.20
C GLU A 21 0.80 13.48 14.53
N MET A 22 0.36 14.26 13.55
CA MET A 22 -0.75 15.19 13.68
C MET A 22 -2.02 14.46 14.14
N GLY A 23 -2.40 13.38 13.44
CA GLY A 23 -3.55 12.56 13.79
C GLY A 23 -3.45 11.98 15.20
N ARG A 24 -2.28 11.42 15.56
CA ARG A 24 -2.00 10.87 16.89
C ARG A 24 -2.17 11.92 17.99
N ARG A 25 -1.65 13.14 17.79
CA ARG A 25 -1.78 14.24 18.75
C ARG A 25 -3.23 14.72 18.87
N ILE A 26 -3.97 14.83 17.77
CA ILE A 26 -5.39 15.22 17.78
C ILE A 26 -6.23 14.20 18.58
N LEU A 27 -6.03 12.91 18.33
CA LEU A 27 -6.77 11.86 19.06
C LEU A 27 -6.44 11.87 20.55
N LYS A 28 -5.20 12.15 20.94
CA LYS A 28 -4.81 12.31 22.35
C LYS A 28 -5.50 13.47 23.05
N THR A 29 -6.05 14.47 22.34
CA THR A 29 -6.85 15.54 22.96
C THR A 29 -8.29 15.12 23.23
N GLY A 30 -8.65 13.84 23.09
CA GLY A 30 -10.01 13.33 23.26
C GLY A 30 -10.96 13.66 22.09
N LYS A 31 -10.43 14.20 20.99
CA LYS A 31 -11.21 14.42 19.76
C LYS A 31 -11.40 13.10 19.02
N LYS A 32 -12.40 13.06 18.15
CA LYS A 32 -12.71 11.91 17.31
C LYS A 32 -12.43 12.25 15.85
N SER A 33 -11.96 11.26 15.09
CA SER A 33 -11.91 11.30 13.64
C SER A 33 -13.23 10.78 13.07
N ALA A 34 -13.74 11.43 12.03
CA ALA A 34 -14.85 10.94 11.23
C ALA A 34 -14.37 10.78 9.79
N ILE A 35 -14.66 9.64 9.18
CA ILE A 35 -14.44 9.43 7.75
C ILE A 35 -15.71 9.91 7.04
N VAL A 36 -15.57 10.95 6.22
CA VAL A 36 -16.67 11.46 5.40
C VAL A 36 -16.60 10.73 4.06
N PHE A 37 -17.72 10.17 3.61
CA PHE A 37 -17.83 9.57 2.28
C PHE A 37 -17.91 10.67 1.21
N HIS A 38 -16.76 11.29 0.93
CA HIS A 38 -16.57 12.15 -0.22
C HIS A 38 -15.42 11.60 -1.04
N LEU A 39 -15.71 11.18 -2.28
CA LEU A 39 -14.69 10.67 -3.18
C LEU A 39 -13.90 11.87 -3.71
N ILE A 40 -12.68 12.05 -3.23
CA ILE A 40 -11.75 13.04 -3.79
C ILE A 40 -10.86 12.27 -4.76
N ASP A 41 -10.80 12.71 -6.01
CA ASP A 41 -9.90 12.14 -6.99
C ASP A 41 -8.46 12.60 -6.67
N THR A 42 -7.53 11.64 -6.58
CA THR A 42 -6.13 11.91 -6.26
C THR A 42 -5.28 11.25 -7.33
N ILE A 43 -4.57 12.08 -8.10
CA ILE A 43 -3.70 11.62 -9.18
C ILE A 43 -2.27 11.56 -8.65
N VAL A 44 -1.65 10.39 -8.76
CA VAL A 44 -0.21 10.22 -8.47
C VAL A 44 0.56 10.36 -9.78
N ASP A 45 1.24 11.49 -10.00
CA ASP A 45 1.98 11.78 -11.23
C ASP A 45 3.40 11.16 -11.20
N LEU A 46 3.50 9.86 -11.49
CA LEU A 46 4.76 9.12 -11.59
C LEU A 46 5.08 8.83 -13.06
N LYS A 47 5.99 9.60 -13.66
CA LYS A 47 6.30 9.55 -15.10
C LYS A 47 7.36 8.51 -15.47
N THR A 48 8.09 7.99 -14.49
CA THR A 48 9.22 7.08 -14.73
C THR A 48 9.26 5.94 -13.70
N VAL A 49 9.85 4.81 -14.10
CA VAL A 49 10.07 3.65 -13.20
C VAL A 49 10.91 4.06 -11.98
N ARG A 50 11.87 4.97 -12.15
CA ARG A 50 12.68 5.49 -11.04
C ARG A 50 11.84 6.28 -10.04
N GLN A 51 10.97 7.16 -10.51
CA GLN A 51 10.06 7.91 -9.64
C GLN A 51 9.11 6.96 -8.90
N TRP A 52 8.58 5.96 -9.59
CA TRP A 52 7.75 4.92 -8.98
C TRP A 52 8.50 4.15 -7.89
N TRP A 53 9.74 3.73 -8.16
CA TRP A 53 10.57 3.02 -7.18
C TRP A 53 10.87 3.88 -5.95
N THR A 54 11.35 5.12 -6.15
CA THR A 54 11.61 6.05 -5.05
C THR A 54 10.36 6.29 -4.22
N HIS A 55 9.20 6.45 -4.86
CA HIS A 55 7.93 6.63 -4.17
C HIS A 55 7.55 5.40 -3.33
N GLN A 56 7.71 4.19 -3.87
CA GLN A 56 7.44 2.96 -3.14
C GLN A 56 8.35 2.83 -1.91
N VAL A 57 9.67 2.98 -2.07
CA VAL A 57 10.63 2.90 -0.95
C VAL A 57 10.34 3.96 0.11
N TYR A 58 9.94 5.17 -0.30
CA TYR A 58 9.52 6.22 0.63
C TYR A 58 8.29 5.79 1.47
N TRP A 59 7.29 5.16 0.87
CA TRP A 59 6.15 4.60 1.60
C TRP A 59 6.57 3.51 2.58
N ASP A 60 7.44 2.59 2.16
CA ASP A 60 7.95 1.52 3.01
C ASP A 60 8.73 2.08 4.23
N GLN A 61 9.55 3.11 4.02
CA GLN A 61 10.25 3.84 5.08
C GLN A 61 9.28 4.51 6.07
N ASN A 62 8.23 5.14 5.57
CA ASN A 62 7.22 5.80 6.42
C ASN A 62 6.47 4.79 7.29
N ILE A 63 6.03 3.66 6.71
CA ILE A 63 5.34 2.60 7.46
C ILE A 63 6.29 2.00 8.48
N TRP A 64 7.55 1.72 8.11
CA TRP A 64 8.55 1.22 9.05
C TRP A 64 8.77 2.15 10.23
N PHE A 65 8.88 3.46 9.98
CA PHE A 65 9.12 4.45 11.03
C PHE A 65 7.95 4.58 12.01
N VAL A 66 6.72 4.44 11.51
CA VAL A 66 5.49 4.65 12.28
C VAL A 66 5.00 3.38 12.96
N GLU A 67 4.96 2.27 12.23
CA GLU A 67 4.38 1.00 12.68
C GLU A 67 5.13 -0.20 12.07
N PRO A 68 6.31 -0.58 12.61
CA PRO A 68 7.13 -1.66 12.10
C PRO A 68 6.39 -3.02 11.98
N ALA A 69 5.47 -3.29 12.90
CA ALA A 69 4.67 -4.52 12.86
C ALA A 69 3.75 -4.57 11.62
N SER A 70 3.13 -3.45 11.27
CA SER A 70 2.34 -3.33 10.03
C SER A 70 3.21 -3.46 8.80
N PHE A 71 4.44 -2.92 8.82
CA PHE A 71 5.42 -3.13 7.75
C PHE A 71 5.70 -4.63 7.53
N PHE A 72 6.00 -5.40 8.58
CA PHE A 72 6.17 -6.85 8.44
C PHE A 72 4.90 -7.54 7.91
N GLY A 73 3.73 -7.07 8.31
CA GLY A 73 2.45 -7.55 7.79
C GLY A 73 2.32 -7.39 6.27
N THR A 74 2.86 -6.32 5.68
CA THR A 74 2.81 -6.12 4.22
C THR A 74 3.66 -7.14 3.46
N ILE A 75 4.79 -7.58 4.04
CA ILE A 75 5.63 -8.61 3.45
C ILE A 75 4.88 -9.94 3.42
N VAL A 76 4.32 -10.35 4.57
CA VAL A 76 3.64 -11.66 4.73
C VAL A 76 2.37 -11.77 3.88
N THR A 77 1.65 -10.67 3.69
CA THR A 77 0.39 -10.68 2.94
C THR A 77 0.56 -10.71 1.41
N ARG A 78 1.78 -10.52 0.89
CA ARG A 78 2.06 -10.63 -0.54
C ARG A 78 2.23 -12.09 -0.95
N ALA A 79 1.16 -12.70 -1.45
CA ALA A 79 1.15 -14.12 -1.82
C ALA A 79 2.05 -14.47 -3.03
N ILE A 80 2.13 -13.60 -4.04
CA ILE A 80 2.79 -13.91 -5.33
C ILE A 80 4.28 -14.26 -5.17
N PRO A 81 5.11 -13.49 -4.44
CA PRO A 81 6.51 -13.85 -4.24
C PRO A 81 6.71 -15.21 -3.57
N PHE A 82 5.92 -15.54 -2.55
CA PHE A 82 6.02 -16.85 -1.89
C PHE A 82 5.52 -17.99 -2.77
N ALA A 83 4.46 -17.77 -3.56
CA ALA A 83 3.99 -18.75 -4.54
C ALA A 83 5.03 -19.00 -5.64
N LEU A 84 5.75 -17.96 -6.07
CA LEU A 84 6.85 -18.06 -7.04
C LEU A 84 8.02 -18.87 -6.45
N LEU A 85 8.43 -18.58 -5.21
CA LEU A 85 9.46 -19.35 -4.49
C LEU A 85 9.04 -20.81 -4.36
N PHE A 86 7.80 -21.08 -3.94
CA PHE A 86 7.27 -22.44 -3.81
C PHE A 86 7.29 -23.21 -5.14
N ALA A 87 6.83 -22.58 -6.23
CA ALA A 87 6.85 -23.18 -7.55
C ALA A 87 8.28 -23.47 -8.02
N GLY A 88 9.21 -22.53 -7.80
CA GLY A 88 10.63 -22.68 -8.15
C GLY A 88 11.35 -23.78 -7.36
N LEU A 89 10.94 -24.05 -6.12
CA LEU A 89 11.48 -25.15 -5.32
C LEU A 89 10.92 -26.52 -5.71
N ARG A 90 9.66 -26.58 -6.17
CA ARG A 90 9.01 -27.85 -6.51
C ARG A 90 9.24 -28.31 -7.95
N LEU A 91 9.28 -27.36 -8.90
CA LEU A 91 9.45 -27.62 -10.33
C LEU A 91 8.45 -28.65 -10.90
N ASP A 92 7.23 -28.69 -10.36
CA ASP A 92 6.18 -29.62 -10.75
C ASP A 92 4.83 -28.93 -11.01
N LEU A 93 3.84 -29.71 -11.46
CA LEU A 93 2.50 -29.19 -11.76
C LEU A 93 1.82 -28.59 -10.53
N LEU A 94 2.04 -29.13 -9.34
CA LEU A 94 1.48 -28.59 -8.10
C LEU A 94 2.03 -27.19 -7.79
N GLY A 95 3.35 -26.99 -7.95
CA GLY A 95 3.99 -25.68 -7.83
C GLY A 95 3.38 -24.66 -8.80
N LEU A 96 3.23 -25.04 -10.08
CA LEU A 96 2.62 -24.18 -11.10
C LEU A 96 1.14 -23.88 -10.80
N MET A 97 0.37 -24.86 -10.30
CA MET A 97 -1.03 -24.64 -9.92
C MET A 97 -1.16 -23.66 -8.75
N VAL A 98 -0.28 -23.75 -7.75
CA VAL A 98 -0.28 -22.79 -6.62
C VAL A 98 0.08 -21.39 -7.09
N LEU A 99 1.10 -21.25 -7.94
CA LEU A 99 1.45 -19.95 -8.54
C LEU A 99 0.30 -19.37 -9.37
N GLY A 100 -0.29 -20.18 -10.26
CA GLY A 100 -1.42 -19.79 -11.09
C GLY A 100 -2.64 -19.39 -10.24
N GLY A 101 -2.95 -20.14 -9.19
CA GLY A 101 -4.02 -19.83 -8.25
C GLY A 101 -3.79 -18.52 -7.49
N ALA A 102 -2.58 -18.30 -6.99
CA ALA A 102 -2.22 -17.05 -6.29
C ALA A 102 -2.35 -15.83 -7.19
N VAL A 103 -1.83 -15.90 -8.43
CA VAL A 103 -1.97 -14.84 -9.43
C VAL A 103 -3.44 -14.61 -9.79
N LEU A 104 -4.22 -15.67 -10.02
CA LEU A 104 -5.63 -15.56 -10.37
C LEU A 104 -6.44 -14.87 -9.27
N VAL A 105 -6.32 -15.31 -8.02
CA VAL A 105 -7.03 -14.71 -6.88
C VAL A 105 -6.63 -13.24 -6.72
N ARG A 106 -5.34 -12.93 -6.86
CA ARG A 106 -4.83 -11.56 -6.76
C ARG A 106 -5.39 -10.64 -7.84
N LEU A 107 -5.40 -11.09 -9.09
CA LEU A 107 -5.93 -10.33 -10.21
C LEU A 107 -7.45 -10.18 -10.11
N ALA A 108 -8.18 -11.24 -9.74
CA ALA A 108 -9.64 -11.21 -9.63
C ALA A 108 -10.11 -10.27 -8.52
N THR A 109 -9.47 -10.32 -7.34
CA THR A 109 -9.79 -9.41 -6.22
C THR A 109 -9.46 -7.96 -6.56
N ALA A 110 -8.31 -7.71 -7.20
CA ALA A 110 -7.94 -6.37 -7.65
C ALA A 110 -8.90 -5.83 -8.73
N ALA A 111 -9.29 -6.68 -9.70
CA ALA A 111 -10.27 -6.33 -10.72
C ALA A 111 -11.63 -5.94 -10.12
N ALA A 112 -12.10 -6.70 -9.13
CA ALA A 112 -13.37 -6.41 -8.45
C ALA A 112 -13.30 -5.07 -7.69
N ILE A 113 -12.22 -4.83 -6.93
CA ILE A 113 -12.05 -3.60 -6.17
C ILE A 113 -11.93 -2.38 -7.10
N LEU A 114 -11.09 -2.46 -8.14
CA LEU A 114 -10.89 -1.34 -9.06
C LEU A 114 -12.12 -1.09 -9.93
N GLY A 115 -12.72 -2.15 -10.50
CA GLY A 115 -13.84 -2.02 -11.43
C GLY A 115 -15.17 -1.70 -10.77
N TRP A 116 -15.53 -2.40 -9.69
CA TRP A 116 -16.82 -2.19 -9.01
C TRP A 116 -16.71 -1.21 -7.84
N GLY A 117 -15.65 -1.29 -7.04
CA GLY A 117 -15.47 -0.43 -5.87
C GLY A 117 -15.08 1.00 -6.22
N PHE A 118 -14.02 1.17 -7.02
CA PHE A 118 -13.48 2.48 -7.38
C PHE A 118 -13.92 3.00 -8.75
N GLN A 119 -14.50 2.16 -9.59
CA GLN A 119 -14.83 2.47 -10.99
C GLN A 119 -13.60 2.94 -11.82
N ASP A 120 -12.41 2.51 -11.42
CA ASP A 120 -11.14 2.82 -12.06
C ASP A 120 -10.90 1.90 -13.27
N ARG A 121 -11.25 2.40 -14.46
CA ARG A 121 -11.08 1.67 -15.72
C ARG A 121 -9.61 1.53 -16.12
N GLU A 122 -8.77 2.49 -15.75
CA GLU A 122 -7.36 2.49 -16.15
C GLU A 122 -6.57 1.46 -15.33
N GLY A 123 -6.86 1.40 -14.03
CA GLY A 123 -6.34 0.36 -13.14
C GLY A 123 -6.73 -1.05 -13.61
N VAL A 124 -7.97 -1.26 -14.04
CA VAL A 124 -8.42 -2.55 -14.59
C VAL A 124 -7.66 -2.95 -15.87
N ARG A 125 -7.40 -1.99 -16.76
CA ARG A 125 -6.62 -2.25 -18.00
C ARG A 125 -5.16 -2.62 -17.71
N SER A 126 -4.61 -2.08 -16.63
CA SER A 126 -3.22 -2.26 -16.23
C SER A 126 -2.99 -3.39 -15.22
N LEU A 127 -4.00 -4.23 -14.94
CA LEU A 127 -3.93 -5.32 -13.94
C LEU A 127 -2.77 -6.29 -14.16
N ALA A 128 -2.35 -6.50 -15.40
CA ALA A 128 -1.21 -7.38 -15.72
C ALA A 128 0.12 -6.91 -15.10
N LEU A 129 0.23 -5.63 -14.73
CA LEU A 129 1.41 -5.08 -14.02
C LEU A 129 1.42 -5.43 -12.53
N LEU A 130 0.29 -5.87 -11.96
CA LEU A 130 0.13 -6.11 -10.53
C LEU A 130 1.05 -7.23 -9.99
N PRO A 131 1.22 -8.38 -10.67
CA PRO A 131 2.17 -9.39 -10.22
C PRO A 131 3.62 -8.88 -10.19
N ILE A 132 4.01 -8.06 -11.17
CA ILE A 132 5.34 -7.45 -11.24
C ILE A 132 5.54 -6.52 -10.04
N ARG A 133 4.53 -5.69 -9.75
CA ARG A 133 4.51 -4.79 -8.59
C ARG A 133 4.59 -5.56 -7.27
N ASP A 134 3.86 -6.66 -7.12
CA ASP A 134 3.86 -7.45 -5.88
C ASP A 134 5.24 -8.09 -5.62
N VAL A 135 5.98 -8.48 -6.66
CA VAL A 135 7.36 -8.98 -6.56
C VAL A 135 8.34 -7.86 -6.23
N ALA A 136 8.30 -6.76 -6.98
CA ALA A 136 9.14 -5.60 -6.71
C ALA A 136 8.83 -4.94 -5.36
N GLY A 137 7.63 -5.17 -4.82
CA GLY A 137 7.17 -4.67 -3.53
C GLY A 137 7.92 -5.22 -2.33
N LEU A 138 8.49 -6.43 -2.40
CA LEU A 138 8.97 -7.21 -1.25
C LEU A 138 10.22 -6.65 -0.52
N VAL A 139 10.52 -5.36 -0.69
CA VAL A 139 11.71 -4.68 -0.17
C VAL A 139 11.39 -3.91 1.11
#